data_AF-A0A124SEN7-F1
#
_entry.id   AF-A0A124SEN7-F1
#
_cell.length_a   1.000
_cell.length_b   1.000
_cell.length_c   1.000
_cell.angle_alpha   90.00
_cell.angle_beta   90.00
_cell.angle_gamma   90.00
#
_symmetry.space_group_name_H-M   'P 1'
#
loop_
_entity.id
_entity.type
_entity.pdbx_description
1 polymer ?
#
loop_
_entity_poly.entity_id
_entity_poly.type
_entity_poly.pdbx_seq_one_letter_code
_entity_poly.pdbx_strand_id
1 'polypeptide(L)' 'MDIPVIDLTPYVDGVSGEFCLDGVLNPELEKTGVLLVKDPRCSAEDDDRFISMMEKYFEMPDEFKRLQARPHLHYQ' A
#
# COMPACT_ATOMS: atom_id res chain seq x y z
N MET A 1 5.96 1.54 20.19
CA MET A 1 5.07 0.42 19.83
C MET A 1 5.82 -0.41 18.81
N ASP A 2 5.87 -1.72 19.00
CA ASP A 2 6.57 -2.63 18.09
C ASP A 2 5.53 -3.16 17.08
N ILE A 3 5.64 -2.77 15.82
CA ILE A 3 4.70 -3.17 14.77
C ILE A 3 5.30 -4.38 14.06
N PRO A 4 4.62 -5.54 14.04
CA PRO A 4 5.12 -6.74 13.38
C PRO A 4 5.31 -6.51 11.88
N VAL A 5 6.42 -7.02 11.33
CA VAL A 5 6.76 -6.92 9.91
C VAL A 5 6.65 -8.28 9.25
N ILE A 6 5.92 -8.39 8.14
CA ILE A 6 5.81 -9.59 7.31
C ILE A 6 6.54 -9.36 5.98
N ASP A 7 7.38 -10.31 5.60
CA ASP A 7 7.96 -10.38 4.25
C ASP A 7 7.05 -11.16 3.31
N LEU A 8 6.66 -10.56 2.19
CA LEU A 8 5.81 -11.19 1.17
C LEU A 8 6.57 -12.01 0.14
N THR A 9 7.90 -11.95 0.14
CA THR A 9 8.75 -12.73 -0.78
C THR A 9 8.36 -14.21 -0.91
N PRO A 10 8.06 -14.96 0.16
CA PRO A 10 7.66 -16.37 0.02
C PRO A 10 6.23 -16.57 -0.50
N TYR A 11 5.41 -15.53 -0.51
CA TYR A 11 4.00 -15.58 -0.90
C TYR A 11 3.74 -15.04 -2.29
N VAL A 12 4.75 -14.49 -2.97
CA VAL A 12 4.62 -13.89 -4.30
C VAL A 12 5.47 -14.70 -5.26
N ASP A 13 4.85 -15.16 -6.34
CA ASP A 13 5.58 -15.75 -7.47
C ASP A 13 6.44 -14.65 -8.12
N GLY A 14 7.76 -14.86 -8.13
CA GLY A 14 8.72 -13.88 -8.65
C GLY A 14 8.64 -13.63 -10.17
N VAL A 15 7.90 -14.46 -10.91
CA VAL A 15 7.74 -14.37 -12.37
C VAL A 15 6.36 -13.83 -12.74
N SER A 16 5.28 -14.34 -12.13
CA SER A 16 3.91 -13.89 -12.43
C SER A 16 3.48 -12.70 -11.57
N GLY A 17 4.12 -12.48 -10.41
CA GLY A 17 3.69 -11.50 -9.43
C GLY A 17 2.38 -11.86 -8.71
N GLU A 18 1.85 -13.07 -8.95
CA GLU A 18 0.64 -13.57 -8.30
C GLU A 18 0.94 -14.05 -6.88
N PHE A 19 -0.06 -13.93 -6.02
CA PHE A 19 0.05 -14.43 -4.65
C PHE A 19 -0.23 -15.93 -4.60
N CYS A 20 0.73 -16.69 -4.07
CA CYS A 20 0.54 -18.09 -3.72
C CYS A 20 -0.07 -18.15 -2.31
N LEU A 21 -1.38 -17.91 -2.21
CA LEU A 21 -2.11 -17.87 -0.94
C LEU A 21 -2.45 -19.28 -0.44
N ASP A 22 -1.43 -20.11 -0.23
CA ASP A 22 -1.59 -21.29 0.60
C ASP A 22 -1.54 -20.88 2.08
N GLY A 23 -2.66 -20.31 2.55
CA GLY A 23 -3.09 -20.41 3.94
C GLY A 23 -2.30 -19.68 5.03
N VAL A 24 -1.74 -18.49 4.78
CA VAL A 24 -1.15 -17.68 5.87
C VAL A 24 -2.15 -16.67 6.40
N LEU A 25 -2.99 -17.14 7.31
CA LEU A 25 -3.58 -16.28 8.34
C LEU A 25 -2.45 -15.95 9.31
N ASN A 26 -1.89 -14.75 9.19
CA ASN A 26 -0.87 -14.32 10.13
C ASN A 26 -1.56 -14.01 11.49
N PRO A 27 -1.27 -14.80 12.55
CA PRO A 27 -1.93 -14.64 13.86
C PRO A 27 -1.51 -13.35 14.59
N GLU A 28 -0.48 -12.64 14.10
CA GLU A 28 -0.12 -11.32 14.60
C GLU A 28 -1.14 -10.26 14.19
N LEU A 29 -1.75 -10.31 13.00
CA LEU A 29 -2.75 -9.32 12.57
C LEU A 29 -3.95 -9.26 13.52
N GLU A 30 -4.45 -10.41 13.95
CA GLU A 30 -5.56 -10.51 14.89
C GLU A 30 -5.22 -9.92 16.26
N LYS A 31 -3.94 -9.98 16.66
CA LYS A 31 -3.47 -9.54 17.98
C LYS A 31 -3.10 -8.06 18.00
N THR A 32 -2.49 -7.54 16.93
CA THR A 32 -1.98 -6.16 16.87
C THR A 32 -2.92 -5.22 16.14
N GLY A 33 -3.83 -5.74 15.30
CA GLY A 33 -4.70 -4.96 14.43
C GLY A 33 -3.97 -4.25 13.28
N VAL A 34 -2.64 -4.36 13.21
CA VAL A 34 -1.79 -3.72 12.19
C VAL A 34 -0.53 -4.54 11.94
N LEU A 35 -0.11 -4.59 10.69
CA LEU A 35 1.12 -5.22 10.22
C LEU A 35 1.82 -4.27 9.27
N LEU A 36 3.15 -4.26 9.30
CA LEU A 36 3.96 -3.70 8.23
C LEU A 36 4.28 -4.81 7.22
N VAL A 37 4.21 -4.48 5.94
CA VAL A 37 4.38 -5.45 4.85
C VAL A 37 5.57 -5.04 4.01
N LYS A 38 6.47 -5.98 3.75
CA LYS A 38 7.55 -5.84 2.78
C LYS A 38 7.18 -6.60 1.52
N ASP A 39 6.79 -5.89 0.46
CA ASP A 39 6.42 -6.48 -0.82
C ASP A 39 7.64 -6.52 -1.75
N PRO A 40 8.05 -7.69 -2.28
CA PRO A 40 9.18 -7.78 -3.20
C PRO A 40 8.92 -7.09 -4.56
N ARG A 41 7.67 -6.79 -4.89
CA ARG A 41 7.29 -6.13 -6.14
C ARG A 41 7.40 -4.61 -6.06
N CYS A 42 7.54 -4.05 -4.85
CA CYS A 42 7.65 -2.61 -4.61
C CYS A 42 9.10 -2.27 -4.27
N SER A 43 9.72 -1.42 -5.08
CA SER A 43 11.04 -0.89 -4.77
C SER A 43 10.95 0.31 -3.83
N ALA A 44 12.03 0.60 -3.08
CA ALA A 44 12.10 1.83 -2.29
C ALA A 44 11.99 3.09 -3.17
N GLU A 45 12.48 3.02 -4.42
CA GLU A 45 12.35 4.12 -5.38
C GLU A 45 10.89 4.39 -5.78
N ASP A 46 10.06 3.34 -5.84
CA ASP A 46 8.63 3.48 -6.09
C ASP A 46 7.92 4.18 -4.92
N ASP A 47 8.29 3.84 -3.69
CA ASP A 47 7.78 4.49 -2.48
C ASP A 47 8.15 5.99 -2.47
N ASP A 48 9.43 6.32 -2.69
CA ASP A 48 9.91 7.70 -2.73
C ASP A 48 9.20 8.52 -3.84
N ARG A 49 9.00 7.90 -5.00
CA ARG A 49 8.28 8.51 -6.13
C ARG A 49 6.82 8.74 -5.78
N PHE A 50 6.16 7.79 -5.11
CA PHE A 50 4.77 7.92 -4.67
C PHE A 50 4.62 9.07 -3.66
N ILE A 51 5.48 9.12 -2.64
CA ILE A 51 5.47 10.20 -1.64
C ILE A 51 5.68 11.56 -2.31
N SER A 52 6.68 11.67 -3.17
CA SER A 52 6.96 12.90 -3.94
C SER A 52 5.77 13.35 -4.79
N MET A 53 5.04 12.39 -5.38
CA MET A 53 3.84 12.69 -6.17
C MET A 53 2.71 13.21 -5.29
N MET A 54 2.48 12.57 -4.13
CA MET A 54 1.43 12.98 -3.19
C MET A 54 1.71 14.37 -2.62
N GLU A 55 2.96 14.66 -2.24
CA GLU A 55 3.37 15.99 -1.76
C GLU A 55 3.07 17.07 -2.80
N LYS A 56 3.54 16.89 -4.04
CA LYS A 56 3.25 17.81 -5.14
C LYS A 56 1.76 17.98 -5.38
N TYR A 57 0.98 16.91 -5.28
CA TYR A 57 -0.47 16.98 -5.44
C TYR A 57 -1.12 17.82 -4.33
N PHE A 58 -0.73 17.63 -3.07
CA PHE A 58 -1.31 18.37 -1.94
C PHE A 58 -0.91 19.85 -1.92
N GLU A 59 0.25 20.20 -2.48
CA GLU A 59 0.67 21.58 -2.72
C GLU A 59 -0.18 22.31 -3.77
N MET A 60 -0.91 21.60 -4.63
CA MET A 60 -1.74 22.23 -5.66
C MET A 60 -2.95 22.97 -5.07
N PRO A 61 -3.43 24.02 -5.75
CA PRO A 61 -4.61 24.78 -5.31
C PRO A 61 -5.85 23.90 -5.15
N ASP A 62 -6.73 24.29 -4.23
CA ASP A 62 -7.97 23.57 -3.96
C ASP A 62 -8.89 23.51 -5.17
N GLU A 63 -8.90 24.53 -6.03
CA GLU A 63 -9.69 24.50 -7.27
C GLU A 63 -9.24 23.35 -8.17
N PHE A 64 -7.93 23.12 -8.29
CA PHE A 64 -7.38 22.03 -9.09
C PHE A 64 -7.77 20.65 -8.51
N LYS A 65 -7.64 20.47 -7.19
CA LYS A 65 -7.98 19.21 -6.52
C LYS A 65 -9.48 18.92 -6.58
N ARG A 66 -10.35 19.94 -6.48
CA ARG A 66 -11.82 19.79 -6.58
C ARG A 66 -12.27 19.28 -7.95
N LEU A 67 -11.56 19.59 -9.03
CA LEU A 67 -11.88 19.05 -10.37
C LEU A 67 -11.70 17.52 -10.44
N GLN A 68 -10.91 16.95 -9.54
CA GLN A 68 -10.65 15.52 -9.46
C GLN A 68 -11.62 14.79 -8.52
N ALA A 69 -12.44 15.55 -7.77
CA ALA A 69 -13.47 14.97 -6.93
C ALA A 69 -14.47 14.19 -7.79
N ARG A 70 -14.89 13.02 -7.30
CA ARG A 70 -15.90 12.18 -7.95
C ARG A 70 -17.15 12.14 -7.08
N PRO A 71 -17.94 13.23 -7.02
CA PRO A 71 -19.07 13.35 -6.09
C PRO A 71 -20.19 12.33 -6.35
N HIS A 72 -20.20 11.70 -7.53
CA HIS A 72 -21.13 10.64 -7.90
C HIS A 72 -20.68 9.24 -7.45
N LEU A 73 -19.44 9.10 -6.96
CA LEU A 73 -18.97 7.86 -6.33
C LEU A 73 -19.20 8.00 -4.82
N HIS A 74 -20.20 7.26 -4.32
CA HIS A 74 -20.63 7.35 -2.92
C HIS A 74 -19.70 6.61 -1.94
N TYR A 75 -18.72 5.87 -2.46
CA TYR A 75 -17.66 5.23 -1.68
C TYR A 75 -16.32 5.61 -2.31
N GLN A 76 -15.50 6.31 -1.54
CA GLN A 76 -14.08 6.53 -1.80
C GLN A 76 -13.30 6.23 -0.52
#